data_AF-K1S1G9-F1
#
_entry.id   AF-K1S1G9-F1
#
_cell.length_a   1.000
_cell.length_b   1.000
_cell.length_c   1.000
_cell.angle_alpha   90.00
_cell.angle_beta   90.00
_cell.angle_gamma   90.00
#
_symmetry.space_group_name_H-M   'P 1'
#
loop_
_entity.id
_entity.type
_entity.pdbx_description
1 polymer ?
#
loop_
_entity_poly.entity_id
_entity_poly.type
_entity_poly.pdbx_seq_one_letter_code
_entity_poly.pdbx_strand_id
1 'polypeptide(L)'
;MDEDEKQKYESLDTVTSGPVTEAGNKFSATAAEVDTYAKVRSFYKKVVSDPECAREDHNIIVYRFRDKSGKIHEDYQDDGEYGAGRKILKAMHDNNVENAAVVVTRVFAKHIGLRRFSIMEEVAIAALRKLSD
;
A
#
# COMPACT_ATOMS: atom_id res chain seq x y z
N MET A 1 -1.23 21.22 10.47
CA MET A 1 -2.14 20.59 9.49
C MET A 1 -3.51 21.08 9.85
N ASP A 2 -4.12 21.85 8.97
CA ASP A 2 -5.38 22.54 9.24
C ASP A 2 -6.51 21.50 9.40
N GLU A 3 -7.53 21.82 10.20
CA GLU A 3 -8.62 20.89 10.53
C GLU A 3 -9.38 20.43 9.28
N ASP A 4 -9.52 21.30 8.27
CA ASP A 4 -10.11 20.97 6.97
C ASP A 4 -9.27 19.96 6.16
N GLU A 5 -7.95 20.01 6.27
CA GLU A 5 -7.07 19.01 5.64
C GLU A 5 -7.18 17.66 6.34
N LYS A 6 -7.24 17.64 7.69
CA LYS A 6 -7.48 16.41 8.46
C LYS A 6 -8.78 15.73 8.06
N GLN A 7 -9.87 16.49 7.98
CA GLN A 7 -11.20 15.98 7.61
C GLN A 7 -11.21 15.28 6.24
N LYS A 8 -10.39 15.76 5.30
CA LYS A 8 -10.29 15.21 3.94
C LYS A 8 -9.46 13.92 3.84
N TYR A 9 -8.56 13.68 4.79
CA TYR A 9 -7.76 12.46 4.85
C TYR A 9 -8.49 11.33 5.59
N GLU A 10 -9.27 11.65 6.63
CA GLU A 10 -9.95 10.63 7.43
C GLU A 10 -11.08 9.92 6.69
N SER A 11 -11.70 10.55 5.68
CA SER A 11 -12.85 10.01 4.95
C SER A 11 -12.52 8.94 3.89
N LEU A 12 -11.25 8.58 3.69
CA LEU A 12 -10.91 7.46 2.82
C LEU A 12 -11.13 6.14 3.55
N ASP A 13 -12.07 5.33 3.08
CA ASP A 13 -12.23 3.96 3.56
C ASP A 13 -11.00 3.14 3.17
N THR A 14 -10.52 2.36 4.15
CA THR A 14 -9.32 1.54 4.01
C THR A 14 -9.61 0.13 4.49
N VAL A 15 -9.05 -0.86 3.79
CA VAL A 15 -9.08 -2.27 4.18
C VAL A 15 -7.66 -2.76 4.44
N THR A 16 -7.49 -3.64 5.43
CA THR A 16 -6.17 -4.16 5.81
C THR A 16 -6.10 -5.67 5.61
N SER A 17 -4.97 -6.19 5.16
CA SER A 17 -4.67 -7.62 5.14
C SER A 17 -4.59 -8.19 6.57
N GLY A 18 -4.63 -9.51 6.71
CA GLY A 18 -4.08 -10.13 7.91
C GLY A 18 -2.55 -9.90 7.96
N PRO A 19 -1.94 -9.75 9.15
CA PRO A 19 -0.49 -9.67 9.24
C PRO A 19 0.15 -11.04 8.96
N VAL A 20 1.29 -11.03 8.28
CA VAL A 20 2.15 -12.22 8.12
C VAL A 20 3.43 -11.99 8.91
N THR A 21 3.82 -12.98 9.73
CA THR A 21 5.05 -12.92 10.51
C THR A 21 6.02 -13.98 10.02
N GLU A 22 7.25 -13.58 9.71
CA GLU A 22 8.31 -14.52 9.32
C GLU A 22 9.66 -14.11 9.90
N ALA A 23 10.25 -15.03 10.67
CA ALA A 23 11.56 -14.89 11.28
C ALA A 23 11.73 -13.58 12.11
N GLY A 24 10.66 -13.18 12.81
CA GLY A 24 10.60 -11.97 13.63
C GLY A 24 10.12 -10.71 12.91
N ASN A 25 10.09 -10.73 11.57
CA ASN A 25 9.52 -9.62 10.80
C ASN A 25 8.00 -9.72 10.76
N LYS A 26 7.30 -8.59 10.71
CA LYS A 26 5.86 -8.53 10.49
C LYS A 26 5.57 -7.73 9.23
N PHE A 27 4.65 -8.22 8.41
CA PHE A 27 4.23 -7.61 7.17
C PHE A 27 2.70 -7.45 7.19
N SER A 28 2.22 -6.30 6.79
CA SER A 28 0.80 -6.05 6.59
C SER A 28 0.61 -5.10 5.42
N ALA A 29 -0.56 -5.10 4.82
CA ALA A 29 -0.90 -4.14 3.78
C ALA A 29 -2.23 -3.47 4.08
N THR A 30 -2.29 -2.17 3.86
CA THR A 30 -3.53 -1.39 3.86
C THR A 30 -3.81 -0.98 2.42
N ALA A 31 -5.06 -1.03 1.98
CA ALA A 31 -5.47 -0.66 0.62
C ALA A 31 -6.67 0.28 0.65
N ALA A 32 -6.83 1.07 -0.41
CA ALA A 32 -7.96 1.97 -0.61
C ALA A 32 -8.26 2.15 -2.11
N GLU A 33 -9.52 2.47 -2.42
CA GLU A 33 -9.90 2.93 -3.74
C GLU A 33 -9.35 4.34 -4.02
N VAL A 34 -8.75 4.52 -5.20
CA VAL A 34 -8.19 5.80 -5.64
C VAL A 34 -8.42 6.00 -7.14
N ASP A 35 -8.70 7.23 -7.54
CA ASP A 35 -8.93 7.63 -8.95
C ASP A 35 -8.17 8.92 -9.32
N THR A 36 -7.38 9.44 -8.37
CA THR A 36 -6.63 10.68 -8.51
C THR A 36 -5.37 10.65 -7.67
N TYR A 37 -4.34 11.40 -8.09
CA TYR A 37 -3.15 11.64 -7.27
C TYR A 37 -3.46 12.26 -5.91
N ALA A 38 -4.54 13.06 -5.81
CA ALA A 38 -4.97 13.62 -4.53
C ALA A 38 -5.38 12.50 -3.56
N LYS A 39 -6.21 11.55 -4.00
CA LYS A 39 -6.58 10.38 -3.19
C LYS A 39 -5.37 9.51 -2.85
N VAL A 40 -4.45 9.27 -3.79
CA VAL A 40 -3.19 8.52 -3.51
C VAL A 40 -2.39 9.18 -2.40
N ARG A 41 -2.16 10.50 -2.48
CA ARG A 41 -1.43 11.23 -1.43
C ARG A 41 -2.18 11.22 -0.09
N SER A 42 -3.49 11.37 -0.14
CA SER A 42 -4.34 11.33 1.04
C SER A 42 -4.28 9.98 1.75
N PHE A 43 -4.41 8.90 0.97
CA PHE A 43 -4.30 7.54 1.42
C PHE A 43 -2.94 7.26 2.06
N TYR A 44 -1.85 7.59 1.36
CA TYR A 44 -0.50 7.39 1.90
C TYR A 44 -0.32 8.11 3.24
N LYS A 45 -0.69 9.39 3.32
CA LYS A 45 -0.62 10.17 4.57
C LYS A 45 -1.44 9.54 5.69
N LYS A 46 -2.67 9.07 5.41
CA LYS A 46 -3.50 8.39 6.41
C LYS A 46 -2.78 7.18 6.98
N VAL A 47 -2.25 6.31 6.12
CA VAL A 47 -1.54 5.10 6.57
C VAL A 47 -0.28 5.44 7.37
N VAL A 48 0.60 6.31 6.87
CA VAL A 48 1.86 6.61 7.58
C VAL A 48 1.68 7.49 8.83
N SER A 49 0.50 8.07 9.03
CA SER A 49 0.17 8.79 10.28
C SER A 49 -0.43 7.89 11.34
N ASP A 50 -0.82 6.66 10.98
CA ASP A 50 -1.29 5.67 11.95
C ASP A 50 -0.14 5.33 12.92
N PRO A 51 -0.34 5.41 14.25
CA PRO A 51 0.71 5.10 15.23
C PRO A 51 1.35 3.70 15.06
N GLU A 52 0.63 2.73 14.51
CA GLU A 52 1.13 1.38 14.21
C GLU A 52 1.98 1.31 12.94
N CYS A 53 1.92 2.31 12.06
CA CYS A 53 2.70 2.36 10.81
C CYS A 53 3.79 3.44 10.84
N ALA A 54 3.57 4.53 11.59
CA ALA A 54 4.45 5.68 11.71
C ALA A 54 5.79 5.36 12.39
N ARG A 55 5.83 4.27 13.16
CA ARG A 55 7.02 3.81 13.90
C ARG A 55 7.79 2.72 13.17
N GLU A 56 7.28 2.25 12.04
CA GLU A 56 7.78 1.07 11.36
C GLU A 56 8.85 1.43 10.32
N ASP A 57 9.69 0.44 10.00
CA ASP A 57 10.92 0.68 9.26
C ASP A 57 10.69 1.04 7.79
N HIS A 58 9.64 0.47 7.17
CA HIS A 58 9.37 0.62 5.75
C HIS A 58 7.88 0.65 5.43
N ASN A 59 7.45 1.64 4.63
CA ASN A 59 6.09 1.82 4.12
C ASN A 59 6.10 1.98 2.59
N ILE A 60 5.99 0.85 1.88
CA ILE A 60 6.03 0.80 0.42
C ILE A 60 4.65 1.18 -0.14
N ILE A 61 4.56 2.26 -0.92
CA ILE A 61 3.32 2.64 -1.62
C ILE A 61 3.35 2.17 -3.06
N VAL A 62 2.25 1.57 -3.52
CA VAL A 62 2.02 1.20 -4.93
C VAL A 62 0.60 1.60 -5.31
N TYR A 63 0.41 2.17 -6.50
CA TYR A 63 -0.92 2.54 -6.97
C TYR A 63 -1.06 2.34 -8.47
N ARG A 64 -2.31 2.12 -8.90
CA ARG A 64 -2.73 2.07 -10.29
C ARG A 64 -4.17 2.54 -10.40
N PHE A 65 -4.41 3.65 -11.10
CA PHE A 65 -5.76 4.18 -11.30
C PHE A 65 -5.96 4.79 -12.68
N ARG A 66 -7.23 4.88 -13.08
CA ARG A 66 -7.66 5.55 -14.30
C ARG A 66 -8.30 6.88 -13.97
N ASP A 67 -7.81 7.95 -14.58
CA ASP A 67 -8.40 9.27 -14.41
C ASP A 67 -9.68 9.45 -15.26
N LYS A 68 -10.35 10.59 -15.08
CA LYS A 68 -11.58 10.93 -15.82
C LYS A 68 -11.39 11.02 -17.34
N SER A 69 -10.16 11.19 -17.83
CA SER A 69 -9.84 11.18 -19.27
C SER A 69 -9.62 9.78 -19.82
N GLY A 70 -9.66 8.76 -18.97
CA GLY A 70 -9.40 7.38 -19.33
C GLY A 70 -7.92 6.99 -19.32
N LYS A 71 -7.01 7.91 -18.93
CA LYS A 71 -5.57 7.65 -18.84
C LYS A 71 -5.25 6.87 -17.56
N ILE A 72 -4.41 5.84 -17.68
CA ILE A 72 -3.88 5.09 -16.53
C ILE A 72 -2.66 5.83 -15.95
N HIS A 73 -2.64 5.95 -14.63
CA HIS A 73 -1.52 6.42 -13.84
C HIS A 73 -1.14 5.33 -12.84
N GLU A 74 0.13 4.95 -12.84
CA GLU A 74 0.67 3.92 -11.96
C GLU A 74 2.11 4.23 -11.61
N ASP A 75 2.48 3.96 -10.36
CA ASP A 75 3.84 4.16 -9.85
C ASP A 75 4.02 3.47 -8.49
N TYR A 76 5.23 3.50 -7.96
CA TYR A 76 5.55 2.99 -6.64
C TYR A 76 6.71 3.75 -5.96
N GLN A 77 6.79 3.65 -4.64
CA GLN A 77 7.96 4.06 -3.85
C GLN A 77 8.32 2.93 -2.88
N ASP A 78 9.57 2.47 -2.97
CA ASP A 78 10.04 1.27 -2.27
C ASP A 78 10.41 1.52 -0.80
N ASP A 79 10.66 2.76 -0.41
CA ASP A 79 11.03 3.13 0.97
C ASP A 79 12.17 2.28 1.56
N GLY A 80 13.22 2.02 0.77
CA GLY A 80 14.36 1.19 1.17
C GLY A 80 14.22 -0.32 0.87
N GLU A 81 13.03 -0.78 0.51
CA GLU A 81 12.74 -2.17 0.10
C GLU A 81 12.86 -2.35 -1.42
N TYR A 82 14.02 -1.97 -1.97
CA TYR A 82 14.25 -1.88 -3.41
C TYR A 82 13.82 -3.14 -4.18
N GLY A 83 12.88 -2.95 -5.12
CA GLY A 83 12.32 -4.01 -5.95
C GLY A 83 10.99 -4.59 -5.45
N ALA A 84 10.49 -4.18 -4.28
CA ALA A 84 9.17 -4.59 -3.79
C ALA A 84 8.04 -3.96 -4.61
N GLY A 85 8.08 -2.65 -4.81
CA GLY A 85 7.04 -1.86 -5.48
C GLY A 85 6.82 -2.30 -6.92
N ARG A 86 7.90 -2.50 -7.71
CA ARG A 86 7.78 -3.05 -9.07
C ARG A 86 7.11 -4.43 -9.11
N LYS A 87 7.36 -5.27 -8.09
CA LYS A 87 6.84 -6.63 -8.02
C LYS A 87 5.36 -6.60 -7.68
N ILE A 88 4.97 -5.78 -6.70
CA ILE A 88 3.58 -5.56 -6.31
C ILE A 88 2.80 -4.93 -7.47
N LEU A 89 3.35 -3.92 -8.16
CA LEU A 89 2.70 -3.32 -9.32
C LEU A 89 2.47 -4.34 -10.44
N LYS A 90 3.47 -5.20 -10.72
CA LYS A 90 3.27 -6.32 -11.64
C LYS A 90 2.16 -7.27 -11.17
N ALA A 91 2.09 -7.58 -9.88
CA ALA A 91 1.03 -8.43 -9.34
C ALA A 91 -0.36 -7.76 -9.46
N MET A 92 -0.46 -6.43 -9.32
CA MET A 92 -1.69 -5.68 -9.58
C MET A 92 -2.14 -5.84 -11.04
N HIS A 93 -1.21 -5.70 -12.00
CA HIS A 93 -1.49 -5.96 -13.41
C HIS A 93 -1.97 -7.40 -13.65
N ASP A 94 -1.24 -8.38 -13.11
CA ASP A 94 -1.55 -9.81 -13.30
C ASP A 94 -2.91 -10.21 -12.68
N ASN A 95 -3.38 -9.47 -11.65
CA ASN A 95 -4.68 -9.65 -11.02
C ASN A 95 -5.76 -8.66 -11.53
N ASN A 96 -5.47 -7.89 -12.59
CA ASN A 96 -6.36 -6.88 -13.17
C ASN A 96 -6.91 -5.85 -12.14
N VAL A 97 -6.07 -5.46 -11.18
CA VAL A 97 -6.42 -4.47 -10.15
C VAL A 97 -6.23 -3.07 -10.71
N GLU A 98 -7.29 -2.27 -10.73
CA GLU A 98 -7.31 -0.86 -11.15
C GLU A 98 -8.07 -0.02 -10.12
N ASN A 99 -7.84 1.29 -10.14
CA ASN A 99 -8.44 2.27 -9.23
C ASN A 99 -8.18 1.98 -7.76
N ALA A 100 -6.97 1.51 -7.46
CA ALA A 100 -6.57 1.12 -6.12
C ALA A 100 -5.14 1.56 -5.80
N ALA A 101 -4.90 1.80 -4.53
CA ALA A 101 -3.58 1.97 -3.95
C ALA A 101 -3.43 1.01 -2.76
N VAL A 102 -2.18 0.63 -2.49
CA VAL A 102 -1.80 -0.22 -1.38
C VAL A 102 -0.51 0.28 -0.75
N VAL A 103 -0.48 0.37 0.58
CA VAL A 103 0.74 0.55 1.36
C VAL A 103 1.07 -0.78 2.01
N VAL A 104 2.26 -1.32 1.75
CA VAL A 104 2.80 -2.47 2.46
C VAL A 104 3.75 -1.97 3.54
N THR A 105 3.42 -2.27 4.78
CA THR A 105 4.22 -1.94 5.96
C THR A 105 5.01 -3.15 6.41
N ARG A 106 6.30 -2.96 6.68
CA ARG A 106 7.16 -3.97 7.29
C ARG A 106 7.74 -3.46 8.60
N VAL A 107 7.53 -4.25 9.65
CA VAL A 107 8.28 -4.20 10.90
C VAL A 107 9.52 -5.07 10.72
N PHE A 108 10.71 -4.45 10.68
CA PHE A 108 11.96 -5.14 10.46
C PHE A 108 12.47 -5.81 11.75
N ALA A 109 12.95 -7.04 11.60
CA ALA A 109 13.73 -7.71 12.64
C ALA A 109 15.09 -8.17 12.09
N LYS A 110 15.08 -8.86 10.95
CA LYS A 110 16.30 -9.30 10.26
C LYS A 110 16.09 -9.47 8.77
N HIS A 111 17.19 -9.45 8.03
CA HIS A 111 17.16 -9.69 6.59
C HIS A 111 16.80 -11.16 6.28
N ILE A 112 15.77 -11.36 5.45
CA ILE A 112 15.28 -12.70 5.03
C ILE A 112 15.43 -12.94 3.51
N GLY A 113 16.25 -12.14 2.83
CA GLY A 113 16.51 -12.32 1.39
C GLY A 113 15.28 -12.06 0.53
N LEU A 114 15.20 -12.75 -0.60
CA LEU A 114 14.12 -12.59 -1.60
C LEU A 114 12.74 -12.95 -1.04
N ARG A 115 12.69 -13.74 0.03
CA ARG A 115 11.45 -14.21 0.65
C ARG A 115 10.53 -13.08 1.09
N ARG A 116 11.10 -11.95 1.55
CA ARG A 116 10.31 -10.76 1.92
C ARG A 116 9.43 -10.25 0.78
N PHE A 117 9.93 -10.31 -0.46
CA PHE A 117 9.20 -9.79 -1.61
C PHE A 117 7.99 -10.66 -1.96
N SER A 118 8.08 -11.98 -1.73
CA SER A 118 6.93 -12.89 -1.87
C SER A 118 5.85 -12.58 -0.83
N ILE A 119 6.24 -12.35 0.42
CA ILE A 119 5.29 -12.02 1.50
C ILE A 119 4.65 -10.66 1.25
N MET A 120 5.43 -9.65 0.86
CA MET A 120 4.93 -8.31 0.53
C MET A 120 3.90 -8.34 -0.61
N GLU A 121 4.16 -9.12 -1.66
CA GLU A 121 3.20 -9.34 -2.75
C GLU A 121 1.92 -10.01 -2.22
N GLU A 122 2.05 -11.06 -1.40
CA GLU A 122 0.92 -11.78 -0.82
C GLU A 122 0.01 -10.86 0.02
N VAL A 123 0.58 -10.12 0.97
CA VAL A 123 -0.22 -9.21 1.81
C VAL A 123 -0.84 -8.08 0.99
N ALA A 124 -0.14 -7.55 -0.02
CA ALA A 124 -0.67 -6.52 -0.89
C ALA A 124 -1.91 -7.01 -1.66
N ILE A 125 -1.81 -8.16 -2.33
CA ILE A 125 -2.92 -8.73 -3.08
C ILE A 125 -4.07 -9.14 -2.14
N ALA A 126 -3.75 -9.64 -0.94
CA ALA A 126 -4.77 -9.96 0.05
C ALA A 126 -5.57 -8.72 0.52
N ALA A 127 -4.92 -7.56 0.70
CA ALA A 127 -5.63 -6.31 1.02
C ALA A 127 -6.44 -5.81 -0.19
N LEU A 128 -5.84 -5.80 -1.38
CA LEU A 128 -6.49 -5.29 -2.60
C LEU A 128 -7.75 -6.07 -2.97
N ARG A 129 -7.78 -7.40 -2.77
CA ARG A 129 -8.96 -8.22 -3.04
C ARG A 129 -10.17 -7.83 -2.19
N LYS A 130 -9.93 -7.34 -0.97
CA LYS A 130 -11.00 -6.87 -0.05
C LYS A 130 -11.69 -5.59 -0.50
N LEU A 131 -11.14 -4.87 -1.49
CA LEU A 131 -11.83 -3.70 -2.07
C LEU A 131 -12.96 -4.10 -3.02
N SER A 132 -12.98 -5.35 -3.48
CA SER A 132 -14.00 -5.87 -4.40
C SER A 132 -15.08 -6.71 -3.70
N ASP A 133 -15.01 -6.83 -2.37
CA ASP A 133 -15.94 -7.56 -1.50
C ASP A 133 -17.07 -6.63 -0.99
#